data_AF-Q8KN90-F1
#
_entry.id   AF-Q8KN90-F1
#
_cell.length_a   1.000
_cell.length_b   1.000
_cell.length_c   1.000
_cell.angle_alpha   90.00
_cell.angle_beta   90.00
_cell.angle_gamma   90.00
#
_symmetry.space_group_name_H-M   'P 1'
#
loop_
_entity.id
_entity.type
_entity.pdbx_description
1 polymer ?
#
loop_
_entity_poly.entity_id
_entity_poly.type
_entity_poly.pdbx_seq_one_letter_code
_entity_poly.pdbx_strand_id
1 'polypeptide(L)'
;FSLYGERVGALSIVTESRDESARVLSQVKRVIRTNYPNPPTHGASVVSSVLNSPELRALWEQELGEMRDRIRDMRLAMVEQLAAHGAKRDFSFVGRQRGMFSYSGLTADQVERLKTEFGIYAVSTGRICVAALNKSNLETITKAIVQVL
;
A
#
# COMPACT_ATOMS: atom_id res chain seq x y z
N PHE A 1 -10.37 4.35 4.19
CA PHE A 1 -11.16 4.64 2.99
C PHE A 1 -11.24 3.47 2.02
N SER A 2 -10.15 2.85 1.54
CA SER A 2 -10.25 1.68 0.63
C SER A 2 -11.12 1.92 -0.64
N LEU A 3 -11.20 3.18 -1.09
CA LEU A 3 -12.02 3.63 -2.22
C LEU A 3 -11.20 3.66 -3.53
N TYR A 4 -10.56 2.54 -3.88
CA TYR A 4 -9.61 2.50 -5.01
C TYR A 4 -10.24 2.92 -6.35
N GLY A 5 -11.47 2.45 -6.59
CA GLY A 5 -12.22 2.73 -7.82
C GLY A 5 -12.84 4.13 -7.88
N GLU A 6 -13.04 4.80 -6.74
CA GLU A 6 -13.71 6.11 -6.66
C GLU A 6 -12.81 7.31 -7.02
N ARG A 7 -11.51 7.04 -7.22
CA ARG A 7 -10.52 8.02 -7.70
C ARG A 7 -10.43 9.30 -6.85
N VAL A 8 -10.48 9.14 -5.51
CA VAL A 8 -10.45 10.26 -4.57
C VAL A 8 -9.01 10.64 -4.20
N GLY A 9 -8.68 11.93 -4.32
CA GLY A 9 -7.41 12.51 -3.94
C GLY A 9 -7.47 14.04 -3.92
N ALA A 10 -6.38 14.68 -3.55
CA ALA A 10 -6.26 16.15 -3.54
C ALA A 10 -4.84 16.58 -3.95
N LEU A 11 -4.74 17.76 -4.56
CA LEU A 11 -3.48 18.47 -4.80
C LEU A 11 -3.43 19.68 -3.87
N SER A 12 -2.40 19.76 -3.04
CA SER A 12 -2.14 20.90 -2.14
C SER A 12 -0.85 21.59 -2.55
N ILE A 13 -0.89 22.92 -2.68
CA ILE A 13 0.27 23.76 -2.97
C ILE A 13 0.38 24.79 -1.85
N VAL A 14 1.51 24.83 -1.16
CA VAL A 14 1.82 25.82 -0.12
C VAL A 14 2.52 27.00 -0.79
N THR A 15 2.03 28.22 -0.56
CA THR A 15 2.56 29.47 -1.14
C THR A 15 2.95 30.45 -0.05
N GLU A 16 3.73 31.48 -0.37
CA GLU A 16 4.26 32.43 0.61
C GLU A 16 3.19 33.39 1.14
N SER A 17 2.14 33.64 0.35
CA SER A 17 1.05 34.55 0.73
C SER A 17 -0.32 34.11 0.21
N ARG A 18 -1.38 34.71 0.76
CA ARG A 18 -2.76 34.53 0.31
C ARG A 18 -2.98 35.01 -1.13
N ASP A 19 -2.32 36.11 -1.51
CA ASP A 19 -2.36 36.62 -2.90
C ASP A 19 -1.79 35.58 -3.86
N GLU A 20 -0.64 35.02 -3.52
CA GLU A 20 -0.02 33.98 -4.33
C GLU A 20 -0.87 32.72 -4.41
N SER A 21 -1.48 32.28 -3.31
CA SER A 21 -2.43 31.15 -3.31
C SER A 21 -3.57 31.37 -4.31
N ALA A 22 -4.13 32.58 -4.37
CA ALA A 22 -5.21 32.90 -5.29
C ALA A 22 -4.75 32.85 -6.75
N ARG A 23 -3.55 33.39 -7.05
CA ARG A 23 -2.95 33.32 -8.39
C ARG A 23 -2.68 31.88 -8.81
N VAL A 24 -2.07 31.07 -7.95
CA VAL A 24 -1.80 29.65 -8.21
C VAL A 24 -3.09 28.87 -8.43
N LEU A 25 -4.09 29.04 -7.56
CA LEU A 25 -5.39 28.35 -7.69
C LEU A 25 -6.08 28.70 -9.02
N SER A 26 -5.96 29.94 -9.49
CA SER A 26 -6.52 30.34 -10.79
C SER A 26 -5.94 29.53 -11.96
N GLN A 27 -4.63 29.24 -11.93
CA GLN A 27 -3.96 28.47 -12.97
C GLN A 27 -4.27 26.98 -12.86
N VAL A 28 -4.29 26.42 -11.64
CA VAL A 28 -4.69 25.03 -11.41
C VAL A 28 -6.11 24.76 -11.93
N LYS A 29 -7.06 25.68 -11.69
CA LYS A 29 -8.43 25.57 -12.22
C LYS A 29 -8.45 25.51 -13.75
N ARG A 30 -7.60 26.28 -14.44
CA ARG A 30 -7.48 26.22 -15.91
C ARG A 30 -6.99 24.85 -16.38
N VAL A 31 -5.92 24.34 -15.76
CA VAL A 31 -5.36 23.01 -16.08
C VAL A 31 -6.40 21.90 -15.88
N ILE A 32 -7.15 21.94 -14.78
CA ILE A 32 -8.22 20.96 -14.51
C ILE A 32 -9.32 21.04 -15.57
N ARG A 33 -9.77 22.27 -15.88
CA ARG A 33 -10.88 22.50 -16.81
C ARG A 33 -10.58 22.01 -18.22
N THR A 34 -9.32 22.09 -18.65
CA THR A 34 -8.90 21.60 -19.98
C THR A 34 -8.53 20.13 -20.00
N ASN A 35 -8.51 19.44 -18.86
CA ASN A 35 -8.18 18.02 -18.76
C ASN A 35 -9.43 17.16 -18.60
N TYR A 36 -10.16 17.30 -17.50
CA TYR A 36 -11.31 16.46 -17.16
C TYR A 36 -12.53 17.26 -16.67
N PRO A 37 -12.69 18.51 -17.15
CA PRO A 37 -13.59 19.55 -16.63
C PRO A 37 -13.73 19.77 -15.11
N ASN A 38 -14.19 18.78 -14.35
CA ASN A 38 -14.39 18.80 -12.90
C ASN A 38 -14.33 17.36 -12.33
N PRO A 39 -13.93 17.19 -11.05
CA PRO A 39 -13.77 15.86 -10.46
C PRO A 39 -15.12 15.18 -10.13
N PRO A 40 -15.16 13.84 -10.01
CA PRO A 40 -16.36 13.11 -9.61
C PRO A 40 -16.75 13.41 -8.15
N THR A 41 -18.06 13.46 -7.89
CA THR A 41 -18.62 13.88 -6.58
C THR A 41 -18.62 12.77 -5.52
N HIS A 42 -18.99 11.54 -5.88
CA HIS A 42 -19.40 10.52 -4.90
C HIS A 42 -18.33 10.22 -3.85
N GLY A 43 -17.15 9.77 -4.26
CA GLY A 43 -16.08 9.44 -3.32
C GLY A 43 -15.61 10.63 -2.48
N ALA A 44 -15.59 11.84 -3.04
CA ALA A 44 -15.24 13.05 -2.30
C ALA A 44 -16.27 13.38 -1.22
N SER A 45 -17.57 13.21 -1.52
CA SER A 45 -18.65 13.38 -0.54
C SER A 45 -18.56 12.34 0.58
N VAL A 46 -18.28 11.07 0.27
CA VAL A 46 -18.10 10.02 1.30
C VAL A 46 -16.95 10.36 2.24
N VAL A 47 -15.79 10.72 1.69
CA VAL A 47 -14.62 11.12 2.49
C VAL A 47 -14.95 12.35 3.34
N SER A 48 -15.59 13.36 2.76
CA SER A 48 -16.00 14.57 3.48
C SER A 48 -16.94 14.25 4.65
N SER A 49 -17.96 13.41 4.44
CA SER A 49 -18.89 13.00 5.49
C SER A 49 -18.20 12.26 6.64
N VAL A 50 -17.28 11.35 6.33
CA VAL A 50 -16.51 10.62 7.35
C VAL A 50 -15.61 11.57 8.14
N LEU A 51 -14.85 12.44 7.46
CA LEU A 51 -13.86 13.30 8.13
C LEU A 51 -14.49 14.44 8.95
N ASN A 52 -15.71 14.89 8.60
CA ASN A 52 -16.43 15.95 9.30
C ASN A 52 -17.38 15.45 10.39
N SER A 53 -17.52 14.13 10.57
CA SER A 53 -18.24 13.54 11.70
C SER A 53 -17.22 12.98 12.71
N PRO A 54 -17.20 13.46 13.97
CA PRO A 54 -16.28 12.95 14.99
C PRO A 54 -16.37 11.43 15.18
N GLU A 55 -17.58 10.90 15.17
CA GLU A 55 -17.85 9.46 15.34
C GLU A 55 -17.33 8.64 14.16
N LEU A 56 -17.67 9.06 12.92
CA LEU A 56 -17.23 8.34 11.72
C LEU A 56 -15.71 8.44 11.51
N ARG A 57 -15.12 9.60 11.85
CA ARG A 57 -13.68 9.78 11.80
C ARG A 57 -12.97 8.84 12.78
N ALA A 58 -13.45 8.75 14.02
CA ALA A 58 -12.87 7.85 15.02
C ALA A 58 -12.93 6.38 14.56
N LEU A 59 -14.07 5.96 14.01
CA LEU A 59 -14.22 4.62 13.43
C LEU A 59 -13.24 4.39 12.26
N TRP A 60 -13.13 5.35 11.34
CA TRP A 60 -12.20 5.25 10.22
C TRP A 60 -10.73 5.17 10.67
N GLU A 61 -10.33 5.97 11.66
CA GLU A 61 -8.98 5.94 12.23
C GLU A 61 -8.68 4.61 12.92
N GLN A 62 -9.67 4.02 13.61
CA GLN A 62 -9.57 2.69 14.21
C GLN A 62 -9.38 1.61 13.13
N GLU A 63 -10.26 1.53 12.15
CA GLU A 63 -10.18 0.53 11.07
C GLU A 63 -8.86 0.65 10.28
N LEU A 64 -8.42 1.88 10.00
CA LEU A 64 -7.14 2.13 9.35
C LEU A 64 -5.96 1.65 10.23
N GLY A 65 -6.06 1.84 11.55
CA GLY A 65 -5.12 1.32 12.53
C GLY A 65 -5.04 -0.20 12.51
N GLU A 66 -6.18 -0.89 12.50
CA GLU A 66 -6.25 -2.35 12.41
C GLU A 66 -5.62 -2.87 11.11
N MET A 67 -5.89 -2.22 9.98
CA MET A 67 -5.25 -2.55 8.69
C MET A 67 -3.72 -2.38 8.75
N ARG A 68 -3.24 -1.30 9.35
CA ARG A 68 -1.80 -1.03 9.55
C ARG A 68 -1.16 -2.12 10.43
N ASP A 69 -1.81 -2.46 11.54
CA ASP A 69 -1.26 -3.39 12.51
C ASP A 69 -1.23 -4.81 11.95
N ARG A 70 -2.25 -5.23 11.20
CA ARG A 70 -2.23 -6.51 10.46
C ARG A 70 -1.07 -6.60 9.48
N ILE A 71 -0.77 -5.52 8.73
CA ILE A 71 0.37 -5.50 7.80
C ILE A 71 1.69 -5.65 8.57
N ARG A 72 1.84 -4.94 9.70
CA ARG A 72 3.03 -5.07 10.56
C ARG A 72 3.18 -6.51 11.06
N ASP A 73 2.11 -7.12 11.54
CA ASP A 73 2.16 -8.49 12.06
C ASP A 73 2.53 -9.50 10.97
N MET A 74 2.03 -9.33 9.73
CA MET A 74 2.45 -10.15 8.59
C MET A 74 3.93 -9.97 8.24
N ARG A 75 4.49 -8.76 8.39
CA ARG A 75 5.93 -8.54 8.18
C ARG A 75 6.76 -9.31 9.19
N LEU A 76 6.43 -9.19 10.47
CA LEU A 76 7.18 -9.85 11.55
C LEU A 76 7.08 -11.37 11.43
N ALA A 77 5.87 -11.89 11.24
CA ALA A 77 5.65 -13.32 11.07
C ALA A 77 6.35 -13.87 9.81
N MET A 78 6.41 -13.11 8.71
CA MET A 78 7.16 -13.51 7.52
C MET A 78 8.65 -13.66 7.82
N VAL A 79 9.25 -12.72 8.55
CA VAL A 79 10.68 -12.79 8.93
C VAL A 79 10.95 -14.01 9.79
N GLU A 80 10.12 -14.23 10.81
CA GLU A 80 10.25 -15.37 11.72
C GLU A 80 10.10 -16.70 10.98
N GLN A 81 9.08 -16.85 10.13
CA GLN A 81 8.86 -18.09 9.39
C GLN A 81 9.94 -18.37 8.35
N LEU A 82 10.45 -17.35 7.65
CA LEU A 82 11.56 -17.55 6.71
C LEU A 82 12.80 -18.09 7.42
N ALA A 83 13.13 -17.53 8.59
CA ALA A 83 14.22 -18.02 9.42
C ALA A 83 13.96 -19.46 9.92
N ALA A 84 12.75 -19.74 10.43
CA ALA A 84 12.36 -21.06 10.91
C ALA A 84 12.34 -22.14 9.82
N HIS A 85 12.05 -21.76 8.57
CA HIS A 85 12.10 -22.66 7.42
C HIS A 85 13.50 -22.83 6.82
N GLY A 86 14.51 -22.16 7.37
CA GLY A 86 15.91 -22.37 6.98
C GLY A 86 16.43 -21.42 5.90
N ALA A 87 15.81 -20.25 5.70
CA ALA A 87 16.37 -19.22 4.83
C ALA A 87 17.77 -18.81 5.32
N LYS A 88 18.80 -19.02 4.49
CA LYS A 88 20.19 -18.60 4.81
C LYS A 88 20.39 -17.09 4.73
N ARG A 89 19.58 -16.42 3.92
CA ARG A 89 19.60 -14.97 3.76
C ARG A 89 18.85 -14.29 4.91
N ASP A 90 19.40 -13.21 5.44
CA ASP A 90 18.69 -12.37 6.42
C ASP A 90 17.54 -11.57 5.77
N PHE A 91 16.32 -11.80 6.25
CA PHE A 91 15.11 -11.08 5.84
C PHE A 91 14.65 -10.00 6.84
N SER A 92 15.43 -9.70 7.89
CA SER A 92 15.10 -8.71 8.92
C SER A 92 14.70 -7.33 8.37
N PHE A 93 15.15 -6.97 7.17
CA PHE A 93 14.77 -5.74 6.49
C PHE A 93 13.26 -5.68 6.16
N VAL A 94 12.59 -6.82 5.95
CA VAL A 94 11.14 -6.87 5.69
C VAL A 94 10.36 -6.35 6.91
N GLY A 95 10.83 -6.67 8.12
CA GLY A 95 10.27 -6.17 9.38
C GLY A 95 10.53 -4.68 9.63
N ARG A 96 11.63 -4.13 9.10
CA ARG A 96 11.95 -2.69 9.20
C ARG A 96 11.23 -1.84 8.16
N GLN A 97 10.94 -2.39 6.99
CA GLN A 97 10.21 -1.70 5.92
C GLN A 97 8.75 -1.43 6.35
N ARG A 98 8.14 -0.40 5.74
CA ARG A 98 6.79 0.08 6.09
C ARG A 98 5.87 0.10 4.87
N GLY A 99 4.56 0.19 5.13
CA GLY A 99 3.53 0.23 4.10
C GLY A 99 3.19 -1.14 3.54
N MET A 100 2.45 -1.17 2.42
CA MET A 100 1.90 -2.42 1.85
C MET A 100 2.93 -3.26 1.10
N PHE A 101 4.07 -2.69 0.70
CA PHE A 101 5.00 -3.33 -0.23
C PHE A 101 6.36 -3.58 0.40
N SER A 102 7.03 -4.63 -0.06
CA SER A 102 8.40 -4.94 0.32
C SER A 102 9.17 -5.32 -0.94
N TYR A 103 10.43 -4.88 -1.06
CA TYR A 103 11.36 -5.51 -1.99
C TYR A 103 11.95 -6.72 -1.29
N SER A 104 11.53 -7.93 -1.67
CA SER A 104 12.01 -9.18 -1.05
C SER A 104 13.47 -9.49 -1.39
N GLY A 105 13.99 -8.86 -2.44
CA GLY A 105 15.32 -9.11 -2.96
C GLY A 105 15.45 -10.42 -3.73
N LEU A 106 14.35 -11.10 -4.02
CA LEU A 106 14.33 -12.23 -4.96
C LEU A 106 14.71 -11.74 -6.37
N THR A 107 15.49 -12.55 -7.08
CA THR A 107 15.83 -12.29 -8.48
C THR A 107 14.63 -12.57 -9.39
N ALA A 108 14.70 -12.10 -10.65
CA ALA A 108 13.67 -12.39 -11.65
C ALA A 108 13.46 -13.91 -11.84
N ASP A 109 14.54 -14.68 -11.85
CA ASP A 109 14.49 -16.15 -11.99
C ASP A 109 13.79 -16.81 -10.79
N GLN A 110 14.09 -16.36 -9.57
CA GLN A 110 13.43 -16.84 -8.36
C GLN A 110 11.94 -16.49 -8.35
N VAL A 111 11.58 -15.30 -8.85
CA VAL A 111 10.18 -14.89 -9.02
C VAL A 111 9.47 -15.75 -10.06
N GLU A 112 10.11 -16.07 -11.18
CA GLU A 112 9.49 -16.96 -12.19
C GLU A 112 9.31 -18.38 -11.64
N ARG A 113 10.27 -18.90 -10.87
CA ARG A 113 10.12 -20.18 -10.17
C ARG A 113 8.96 -20.17 -9.18
N LEU A 114 8.79 -19.10 -8.39
CA LEU A 114 7.61 -18.96 -7.50
C LEU A 114 6.29 -19.06 -8.26
N LYS A 115 6.23 -18.47 -9.45
CA LYS A 115 5.04 -18.48 -10.30
C LYS A 115 4.79 -19.85 -10.92
N THR A 116 5.80 -20.49 -11.51
CA THR A 116 5.64 -21.73 -12.28
C THR A 116 5.56 -22.98 -11.39
N GLU A 117 6.32 -23.02 -10.30
CA GLU A 117 6.37 -24.18 -9.40
C GLU A 117 5.31 -24.10 -8.29
N PHE A 118 4.95 -22.89 -7.84
CA PHE A 118 4.09 -22.70 -6.65
C PHE A 118 2.83 -21.86 -6.89
N GLY A 119 2.65 -21.28 -8.09
CA GLY A 119 1.52 -20.40 -8.36
C GLY A 119 1.53 -19.09 -7.55
N ILE A 120 2.69 -18.65 -7.06
CA ILE A 120 2.85 -17.43 -6.26
C ILE A 120 3.38 -16.32 -7.17
N TYR A 121 2.59 -15.26 -7.31
CA TYR A 121 2.88 -14.15 -8.23
C TYR A 121 3.51 -12.98 -7.49
N ALA A 122 4.71 -12.58 -7.93
CA ALA A 122 5.38 -11.35 -7.51
C ALA A 122 5.80 -10.52 -8.73
N VAL A 123 6.16 -9.26 -8.53
CA VAL A 123 6.75 -8.46 -9.61
C VAL A 123 8.17 -8.95 -9.85
N SER A 124 8.60 -9.03 -11.12
CA SER A 124 9.95 -9.48 -11.51
C SER A 124 11.10 -8.72 -10.84
N THR A 125 10.83 -7.52 -10.30
CA THR A 125 11.76 -6.72 -9.49
C THR A 125 11.92 -7.22 -8.04
N GLY A 126 11.25 -8.32 -7.68
CA GLY A 126 11.18 -8.83 -6.30
C GLY A 126 10.21 -8.04 -5.41
N ARG A 127 9.41 -7.12 -5.95
CA ARG A 127 8.41 -6.39 -5.15
C ARG A 127 7.21 -7.30 -4.84
N ILE A 128 6.92 -7.48 -3.55
CA ILE A 128 5.76 -8.21 -3.03
C ILE A 128 4.76 -7.27 -2.35
N CYS A 129 3.48 -7.64 -2.35
CA CYS A 129 2.42 -6.98 -1.59
C CYS A 129 2.22 -7.70 -0.26
N VAL A 130 2.80 -7.19 0.83
CA VAL A 130 2.64 -7.74 2.18
C VAL A 130 1.19 -7.65 2.65
N ALA A 131 0.43 -6.66 2.17
CA ALA A 131 -0.99 -6.56 2.46
C ALA A 131 -1.81 -7.75 1.91
N ALA A 132 -1.30 -8.50 0.92
CA ALA A 132 -1.95 -9.72 0.42
C ALA A 132 -1.62 -10.97 1.26
N LEU A 133 -0.65 -10.89 2.18
CA LEU A 133 -0.35 -11.95 3.14
C LEU A 133 -1.40 -11.96 4.24
N ASN A 134 -1.72 -13.16 4.73
CA ASN A 134 -2.62 -13.39 5.84
C ASN A 134 -2.25 -14.73 6.52
N LYS A 135 -2.89 -15.04 7.65
CA LYS A 135 -2.58 -16.24 8.44
C LYS A 135 -2.77 -17.55 7.67
N SER A 136 -3.65 -17.61 6.67
CA SER A 136 -3.91 -18.85 5.94
C SER A 136 -2.92 -19.10 4.79
N ASN A 137 -2.27 -18.06 4.25
CA ASN A 137 -1.33 -18.21 3.13
C ASN A 137 0.15 -18.02 3.51
N LEU A 138 0.44 -17.42 4.66
CA LEU A 138 1.80 -17.01 5.01
C LEU A 138 2.78 -18.19 5.02
N GLU A 139 2.40 -19.31 5.64
CA GLU A 139 3.25 -20.50 5.75
C GLU A 139 3.56 -21.12 4.38
N THR A 140 2.57 -21.23 3.51
CA THR A 140 2.76 -21.74 2.14
C THR A 140 3.74 -20.85 1.38
N ILE A 141 3.60 -19.53 1.51
CA ILE A 141 4.43 -18.56 0.80
C ILE A 141 5.86 -18.57 1.32
N THR A 142 6.08 -18.57 2.63
CA THR A 142 7.43 -18.57 3.20
C THR A 142 8.19 -19.86 2.90
N LYS A 143 7.51 -21.02 2.92
CA LYS A 143 8.10 -22.29 2.45
C LYS A 143 8.51 -22.23 0.98
N ALA A 144 7.64 -21.73 0.10
CA ALA A 144 7.94 -21.61 -1.32
C ALA A 144 9.11 -20.65 -1.59
N ILE A 145 9.19 -19.53 -0.87
CA ILE A 145 10.34 -18.61 -0.94
C ILE A 145 11.63 -19.36 -0.61
N VAL A 146 11.67 -20.14 0.48
CA VAL A 146 12.88 -20.90 0.83
C VAL A 146 13.28 -21.92 -0.24
N GLN A 147 12.33 -22.54 -0.93
CA GLN A 147 12.62 -23.50 -2.01
C GLN A 147 13.21 -22.86 -3.27
N VAL A 148 12.94 -21.57 -3.50
CA VAL A 148 13.51 -20.83 -4.64
C VAL A 148 14.77 -20.05 -4.30
N LEU A 149 15.12 -19.93 -3.02
CA LEU A 149 16.28 -19.18 -2.55
C LEU A 149 17.62 -19.76 -2.98
#